data_AF-A0A379EEW4-F1
#
_entry.id   AF-A0A379EEW4-F1
#
_cell.length_a   1.000
_cell.length_b   1.000
_cell.length_c   1.000
_cell.angle_alpha   90.00
_cell.angle_beta   90.00
_cell.angle_gamma   90.00
#
_symmetry.space_group_name_H-M   'P 1'
#
loop_
_entity.id
_entity.type
_entity.pdbx_description
1 polymer ?
#
loop_
_entity_poly.entity_id
_entity_poly.type
_entity_poly.pdbx_seq_one_letter_code
_entity_poly.pdbx_strand_id
1 'polypeptide(L)'
;MVVETLTVSDFPEILSRKNMLAIIVFSIMLGLAVSKNGGKDSLVGKLLNNLNNVIMTIISFIMKLAPIGLGAYFANLVGEFGPELIGNYGRLLAVYYPLIIIYVVIFFPLYAYFAGGKIGVRRMSKNIIKPMVTSFATQSSVATLPVNKNACNNIGVSEDISDIILPLGCTMHMDGSVISSIFKIAFLFGIYGIPYTGIDVYAKSMMVAILSAFVLSGAPGGGLVGEMLIVSLFNFPPESFPIIATIGFLVDPAATMANASGDTIASMMVTRIVEGKNWIRKKDVASE
;
A
#
# COMPACT_ATOMS: atom_id res chain seq x y z
N MET A 1 20.67 15.75 10.91
CA MET A 1 19.59 15.67 9.91
C MET A 1 19.06 14.24 9.67
N VAL A 2 19.78 13.32 9.02
CA VAL A 2 19.25 11.94 8.79
C VAL A 2 19.19 11.09 10.08
N VAL A 3 20.22 11.19 10.93
CA VAL A 3 20.28 10.44 12.20
C VAL A 3 19.15 10.84 13.14
N GLU A 4 18.85 12.13 13.27
CA GLU A 4 17.74 12.66 14.10
C GLU A 4 16.35 12.28 13.56
N THR A 5 16.26 11.78 12.32
CA THR A 5 14.99 11.23 11.80
C THR A 5 14.81 9.77 12.24
N LEU A 6 15.90 9.04 12.48
CA LEU A 6 15.90 7.61 12.82
C LEU A 6 16.01 7.36 14.33
N THR A 7 16.50 8.33 15.10
CA THR A 7 16.64 8.27 16.56
C THR A 7 16.35 9.64 17.18
N VAL A 8 16.12 9.67 18.48
CA VAL A 8 15.92 10.88 19.27
C VAL A 8 17.03 11.05 20.30
N SER A 9 17.14 12.25 20.87
CA SER A 9 18.08 12.58 21.96
C SER A 9 17.72 11.84 23.24
N ASP A 10 16.44 11.80 23.58
CA ASP A 10 15.94 11.19 24.82
C ASP A 10 14.77 10.23 24.56
N PHE A 11 14.74 9.09 25.25
CA PHE A 11 13.74 8.03 25.02
C PHE A 11 12.27 8.52 25.01
N PRO A 12 11.81 9.41 25.92
CA PRO A 12 10.44 9.92 25.89
C PRO A 12 10.09 10.68 24.61
N GLU A 13 11.07 11.27 23.94
CA GLU A 13 10.86 12.01 22.69
C GLU A 13 10.44 11.11 21.54
N ILE A 14 10.67 9.79 21.64
CA ILE A 14 10.15 8.82 20.67
C ILE A 14 8.61 8.91 20.59
N LEU A 15 7.93 9.22 21.71
CA LEU A 15 6.47 9.33 21.76
C LEU A 15 5.95 10.65 21.14
N SER A 16 6.83 11.57 20.76
CA SER A 16 6.46 12.83 20.15
C SER A 16 5.98 12.65 18.71
N ARG A 17 4.93 13.38 18.31
CA ARG A 17 4.44 13.42 16.92
C ARG A 17 5.49 13.91 15.91
N LYS A 18 6.51 14.64 16.39
CA LYS A 18 7.61 15.14 15.56
C LYS A 18 8.60 14.03 15.16
N ASN A 19 8.60 12.90 15.88
CA ASN A 19 9.58 11.82 15.75
C ASN A 19 8.91 10.49 15.31
N MET A 20 7.92 10.56 14.41
CA MET A 20 7.15 9.38 14.00
C MET A 20 8.00 8.27 13.36
N LEU A 21 9.07 8.60 12.64
CA LEU A 21 9.95 7.57 12.08
C LEU A 21 10.75 6.85 13.18
N ALA A 22 11.23 7.58 14.18
CA ALA A 22 11.97 7.00 15.30
C ALA A 22 11.10 6.01 16.10
N ILE A 23 9.82 6.31 16.32
CA ILE A 23 8.90 5.35 16.98
C ILE A 23 8.59 4.14 16.11
N ILE A 24 8.51 4.28 14.78
CA ILE A 24 8.36 3.12 13.88
C ILE A 24 9.58 2.22 13.97
N VAL A 25 10.78 2.78 13.83
CA VAL A 25 12.04 2.02 13.89
C VAL A 25 12.15 1.30 15.23
N PHE A 26 11.89 2.01 16.33
CA PHE A 26 11.85 1.43 17.66
C PHE A 26 10.81 0.30 17.77
N SER A 27 9.60 0.50 17.25
CA SER A 27 8.53 -0.50 17.29
C SER A 27 8.88 -1.76 16.49
N ILE A 28 9.56 -1.63 15.35
CA ILE A 28 10.07 -2.76 14.56
C ILE A 28 11.14 -3.52 15.36
N MET A 29 12.12 -2.82 15.93
CA MET A 29 13.15 -3.44 16.75
C MET A 29 12.57 -4.17 17.96
N LEU A 30 11.61 -3.54 18.64
CA LEU A 30 10.87 -4.13 19.76
C LEU A 30 10.10 -5.37 19.32
N GLY A 31 9.40 -5.30 18.20
CA GLY A 31 8.67 -6.44 17.62
C GLY A 31 9.58 -7.62 17.29
N LEU A 32 10.75 -7.37 16.70
CA LEU A 32 11.76 -8.39 16.42
C LEU A 32 12.33 -9.01 17.70
N ALA A 33 12.60 -8.19 18.73
CA ALA A 33 13.08 -8.68 20.02
C ALA A 33 12.03 -9.56 20.72
N VAL A 34 10.75 -9.15 20.72
CA VAL A 34 9.65 -9.94 21.26
C VAL A 34 9.47 -11.25 20.48
N SER A 35 9.53 -11.19 19.14
CA SER A 35 9.45 -12.38 18.27
C SER A 35 10.46 -13.46 18.65
N LYS A 36 11.72 -13.06 18.94
CA LYS A 36 12.77 -13.99 19.38
C LYS A 36 12.62 -14.52 20.80
N ASN A 37 11.89 -13.81 21.67
CA ASN A 37 11.75 -14.13 23.10
C ASN A 37 10.34 -14.65 23.44
N GLY A 38 9.88 -15.67 22.71
CA GLY A 38 8.57 -16.30 22.92
C GLY A 38 7.42 -15.68 22.11
N GLY A 39 7.71 -14.66 21.30
CA GLY A 39 6.81 -14.14 20.28
C GLY A 39 5.43 -13.75 20.80
N LYS A 40 4.40 -14.07 20.01
CA LYS A 40 3.00 -13.75 20.33
C LYS A 40 2.49 -14.40 21.61
N ASP A 41 3.11 -15.49 22.05
CA ASP A 41 2.68 -16.27 23.21
C ASP A 41 3.32 -15.79 24.52
N SER A 42 4.41 -15.00 24.41
CA SER A 42 5.03 -14.31 25.54
C SER A 42 4.07 -13.31 26.19
N LEU A 43 4.29 -12.99 27.47
CA LEU A 43 3.51 -11.98 28.19
C LEU A 43 3.52 -10.63 27.48
N VAL A 44 4.68 -10.21 26.99
CA VAL A 44 4.84 -8.94 26.26
C VAL A 44 4.11 -8.99 24.91
N GLY A 45 4.23 -10.08 24.15
CA GLY A 45 3.51 -10.26 22.89
C GLY A 45 1.99 -10.24 23.06
N LYS A 46 1.46 -10.92 24.08
CA LYS A 46 0.03 -10.89 24.42
C LYS A 46 -0.42 -9.48 24.82
N LEU A 47 0.37 -8.77 25.62
CA LEU A 47 0.08 -7.39 26.02
C LEU A 47 0.05 -6.45 24.82
N LEU A 48 1.04 -6.52 23.92
CA LEU A 48 1.09 -5.70 22.72
C LEU A 48 -0.08 -6.00 21.76
N ASN A 49 -0.42 -7.27 21.57
CA ASN A 49 -1.58 -7.66 20.77
C ASN A 49 -2.89 -7.15 21.37
N ASN A 50 -3.06 -7.27 22.70
CA ASN A 50 -4.24 -6.74 23.38
C ASN A 50 -4.30 -5.21 23.32
N LEU A 51 -3.17 -4.51 23.50
CA LEU A 51 -3.10 -3.06 23.33
C LEU A 51 -3.47 -2.65 21.91
N ASN A 52 -2.98 -3.36 20.89
CA ASN A 52 -3.38 -3.13 19.51
C ASN A 52 -4.90 -3.31 19.35
N ASN A 53 -5.49 -4.38 19.88
CA ASN A 53 -6.94 -4.59 19.85
C ASN A 53 -7.71 -3.47 20.55
N VAL A 54 -7.22 -2.99 21.70
CA VAL A 54 -7.82 -1.86 22.44
C VAL A 54 -7.74 -0.58 21.61
N ILE A 55 -6.57 -0.26 21.05
CA ILE A 55 -6.39 0.91 20.17
C ILE A 55 -7.32 0.80 18.96
N MET A 56 -7.43 -0.38 18.35
CA MET A 56 -8.35 -0.61 17.23
C MET A 56 -9.81 -0.44 17.61
N THR A 57 -10.18 -0.86 18.82
CA THR A 57 -11.53 -0.67 19.35
C THR A 57 -11.81 0.82 19.55
N ILE A 58 -10.84 1.56 20.11
CA ILE A 58 -10.92 3.03 20.25
C ILE A 58 -11.06 3.68 18.86
N ILE A 59 -10.23 3.29 17.89
CA ILE A 59 -10.33 3.76 16.51
C ILE A 59 -11.72 3.47 15.96
N SER A 60 -12.28 2.27 16.18
CA SER A 60 -13.63 1.92 15.72
C SER A 60 -14.71 2.84 16.33
N PHE A 61 -14.56 3.23 17.59
CA PHE A 61 -15.48 4.18 18.24
C PHE A 61 -15.35 5.57 17.66
N ILE A 62 -14.12 6.04 17.44
CA ILE A 62 -13.85 7.32 16.77
C ILE A 62 -14.44 7.29 15.36
N MET A 63 -14.28 6.19 14.61
CA MET A 63 -14.80 6.03 13.25
C MET A 63 -16.33 6.03 13.19
N LYS A 64 -17.05 5.74 14.27
CA LYS A 64 -18.52 5.94 14.33
C LYS A 64 -18.90 7.41 14.39
N LEU A 65 -18.06 8.24 15.00
CA LEU A 65 -18.23 9.71 15.08
C LEU A 65 -17.58 10.42 13.89
N ALA A 66 -16.65 9.76 13.20
CA ALA A 66 -15.92 10.30 12.06
C ALA A 66 -16.83 10.84 10.96
N PRO A 67 -17.99 10.26 10.58
CA PRO A 67 -18.87 10.85 9.58
C PRO A 67 -19.32 12.27 9.91
N ILE A 68 -19.55 12.58 11.20
CA ILE A 68 -19.96 13.91 11.65
C ILE A 68 -18.75 14.85 11.66
N GLY A 69 -17.62 14.41 12.22
CA GLY A 69 -16.39 15.20 12.29
C GLY A 69 -15.81 15.50 10.90
N LEU A 70 -15.72 14.47 10.05
CA LEU A 70 -15.33 14.57 8.65
C LEU A 70 -16.35 15.37 7.87
N GLY A 71 -17.66 15.21 8.11
CA GLY A 71 -18.69 16.00 7.45
C GLY A 71 -18.57 17.50 7.77
N ALA A 72 -18.39 17.87 9.03
CA ALA A 72 -18.15 19.25 9.45
C ALA A 72 -16.81 19.79 8.92
N TYR A 73 -15.78 18.95 8.91
CA TYR A 73 -14.46 19.28 8.40
C TYR A 73 -14.46 19.47 6.88
N PHE A 74 -15.14 18.60 6.13
CA PHE A 74 -15.36 18.74 4.70
C PHE A 74 -16.28 19.92 4.38
N ALA A 75 -17.30 20.20 5.19
CA ALA A 75 -18.13 21.38 5.00
C ALA A 75 -17.31 22.66 5.21
N ASN A 76 -16.40 22.69 6.19
CA ASN A 76 -15.47 23.79 6.40
C ASN A 76 -14.47 23.91 5.25
N LEU A 77 -13.83 22.81 4.84
CA LEU A 77 -12.94 22.77 3.68
C LEU A 77 -13.64 23.14 2.38
N VAL A 78 -14.88 22.71 2.15
CA VAL A 78 -15.66 23.08 0.96
C VAL A 78 -16.14 24.53 1.06
N GLY A 79 -16.42 25.02 2.26
CA GLY A 79 -16.70 26.44 2.49
C GLY A 79 -15.49 27.33 2.21
N GLU A 80 -14.30 26.87 2.55
CA GLU A 80 -13.04 27.62 2.45
C GLU A 80 -12.35 27.45 1.08
N PHE A 81 -12.40 26.23 0.52
CA PHE A 81 -11.69 25.82 -0.70
C PHE A 81 -12.58 25.10 -1.74
N GLY A 82 -13.89 24.97 -1.55
CA GLY A 82 -14.78 24.09 -2.33
C GLY A 82 -14.77 24.25 -3.86
N PRO A 83 -14.76 25.48 -4.40
CA PRO A 83 -14.61 25.69 -5.85
C PRO A 83 -13.25 25.20 -6.38
N GLU A 84 -12.20 25.26 -5.56
CA GLU A 84 -10.86 24.79 -5.89
C GLU A 84 -10.67 23.30 -5.61
N LEU A 85 -11.30 22.72 -4.57
CA LEU A 85 -11.15 21.32 -4.15
C LEU A 85 -11.73 20.34 -5.16
N ILE A 86 -12.91 20.61 -5.73
CA ILE A 86 -13.50 19.74 -6.78
C ILE A 86 -12.60 19.77 -8.02
N GLY A 87 -12.08 20.95 -8.39
CA GLY A 87 -11.11 21.09 -9.47
C GLY A 87 -9.79 20.39 -9.18
N ASN A 88 -9.26 20.50 -7.95
CA ASN A 88 -7.98 19.95 -7.54
C ASN A 88 -8.02 18.42 -7.45
N TYR A 89 -9.02 17.84 -6.77
CA TYR A 89 -9.20 16.40 -6.73
C TYR A 89 -9.48 15.84 -8.12
N GLY A 90 -10.34 16.49 -8.92
CA GLY A 90 -10.59 16.09 -10.30
C GLY A 90 -9.30 16.08 -11.14
N ARG A 91 -8.47 17.13 -11.04
CA ARG A 91 -7.16 17.19 -11.71
C ARG A 91 -6.23 16.08 -11.26
N LEU A 92 -6.17 15.80 -9.96
CA LEU A 92 -5.37 14.69 -9.43
C LEU A 92 -5.84 13.36 -10.02
N LEU A 93 -7.13 13.05 -9.98
CA LEU A 93 -7.68 11.80 -10.50
C LEU A 93 -7.48 11.67 -12.01
N ALA A 94 -7.63 12.78 -12.75
CA ALA A 94 -7.40 12.82 -14.18
C ALA A 94 -5.94 12.53 -14.58
N VAL A 95 -4.98 12.73 -13.66
CA VAL A 95 -3.57 12.36 -13.89
C VAL A 95 -3.27 10.96 -13.34
N TYR A 96 -3.78 10.64 -12.15
CA TYR A 96 -3.54 9.37 -11.46
C TYR A 96 -4.08 8.16 -12.21
N TYR A 97 -5.36 8.17 -12.61
CA TYR A 97 -5.99 7.01 -13.25
C TYR A 97 -5.32 6.63 -14.58
N PRO A 98 -5.03 7.58 -15.50
CA PRO A 98 -4.28 7.24 -16.70
C PRO A 98 -2.88 6.69 -16.39
N LEU A 99 -2.17 7.25 -15.41
CA LEU A 99 -0.82 6.78 -15.09
C LEU A 99 -0.80 5.38 -14.49
N ILE A 100 -1.75 5.03 -13.60
CA ILE A 100 -1.81 3.67 -13.06
C ILE A 100 -2.30 2.66 -14.11
N ILE A 101 -3.18 3.08 -15.03
CA ILE A 101 -3.54 2.26 -16.20
C ILE A 101 -2.32 2.03 -17.08
N ILE A 102 -1.55 3.06 -17.39
CA ILE A 102 -0.30 2.96 -18.17
C ILE A 102 0.68 2.02 -17.44
N TYR A 103 0.81 2.15 -16.12
CA TYR A 103 1.65 1.27 -15.32
C TYR A 103 1.25 -0.19 -15.51
N VAL A 104 -0.02 -0.52 -15.29
CA VAL A 104 -0.53 -1.88 -15.44
C VAL A 104 -0.39 -2.39 -16.88
N VAL A 105 -0.77 -1.58 -17.88
CA VAL A 105 -0.75 -1.96 -19.30
C VAL A 105 0.66 -2.15 -19.85
N ILE A 106 1.67 -1.44 -19.33
CA ILE A 106 3.06 -1.58 -19.78
C ILE A 106 3.80 -2.62 -18.95
N PHE A 107 3.79 -2.48 -17.62
CA PHE A 107 4.67 -3.26 -16.76
C PHE A 107 4.15 -4.68 -16.53
N PHE A 108 2.83 -4.93 -16.47
CA PHE A 108 2.35 -6.30 -16.29
C PHE A 108 2.68 -7.19 -17.48
N PRO A 109 2.43 -6.80 -18.75
CA PRO A 109 2.89 -7.58 -19.89
C PRO A 109 4.41 -7.70 -19.96
N LEU A 110 5.15 -6.66 -19.59
CA LEU A 110 6.61 -6.69 -19.57
C LEU A 110 7.13 -7.75 -18.59
N TYR A 111 6.64 -7.74 -17.35
CA TYR A 111 6.99 -8.74 -16.34
C TYR A 111 6.52 -10.14 -16.73
N ALA A 112 5.30 -10.29 -17.26
CA ALA A 112 4.81 -11.57 -17.75
C ALA A 112 5.64 -12.11 -18.94
N TYR A 113 6.15 -11.22 -19.79
CA TYR A 113 7.07 -11.57 -20.88
C TYR A 113 8.42 -12.03 -20.32
N PHE A 114 8.97 -11.34 -19.32
CA PHE A 114 10.19 -11.81 -18.66
C PHE A 114 9.96 -13.16 -17.98
N ALA A 115 8.81 -13.38 -17.34
CA ALA A 115 8.45 -14.62 -16.68
C ALA A 115 8.35 -15.81 -17.67
N GLY A 116 7.55 -15.68 -18.72
CA GLY A 116 7.14 -16.81 -19.58
C GLY A 116 7.14 -16.52 -21.09
N GLY A 117 7.76 -15.44 -21.54
CA GLY A 117 7.76 -15.00 -22.94
C GLY A 117 6.37 -14.66 -23.47
N LYS A 118 6.17 -14.83 -24.78
CA LYS A 118 4.87 -14.56 -25.43
C LYS A 118 3.72 -15.41 -24.87
N ILE A 119 4.02 -16.63 -24.42
CA ILE A 119 3.04 -17.52 -23.79
C ILE A 119 2.62 -16.96 -22.43
N GLY A 120 3.58 -16.47 -21.65
CA GLY A 120 3.35 -15.81 -20.36
C GLY A 120 2.41 -14.62 -20.51
N VAL A 121 2.69 -13.72 -21.44
CA VAL A 121 1.82 -12.57 -21.73
C VAL A 121 0.41 -13.03 -22.12
N ARG A 122 0.28 -13.99 -23.05
CA ARG A 122 -1.04 -14.47 -23.51
C ARG A 122 -1.86 -15.09 -22.38
N ARG A 123 -1.24 -15.91 -21.53
CA ARG A 123 -1.94 -16.55 -20.40
C ARG A 123 -2.30 -15.55 -19.31
N MET A 124 -1.40 -14.60 -19.02
CA MET A 124 -1.66 -13.51 -18.10
C MET A 124 -2.86 -12.68 -18.56
N SER A 125 -2.86 -12.18 -19.81
CA SER A 125 -3.93 -11.32 -20.31
C SER A 125 -5.31 -12.00 -20.30
N LYS A 126 -5.37 -13.33 -20.44
CA LYS A 126 -6.62 -14.11 -20.36
C LYS A 126 -7.16 -14.26 -18.93
N ASN A 127 -6.30 -14.21 -17.92
CA ASN A 127 -6.66 -14.60 -16.55
C ASN A 127 -6.63 -13.43 -15.55
N ILE A 128 -5.95 -12.33 -15.87
CA ILE A 128 -5.71 -11.22 -14.94
C ILE A 128 -6.94 -10.32 -14.70
N ILE A 129 -7.89 -10.30 -15.65
CA ILE A 129 -9.06 -9.40 -15.60
C ILE A 129 -9.93 -9.68 -14.37
N LYS A 130 -10.15 -10.96 -14.02
CA LYS A 130 -10.97 -11.33 -12.87
C LYS A 130 -10.36 -10.80 -11.55
N PRO A 131 -9.08 -11.07 -11.22
CA PRO A 131 -8.42 -10.42 -10.11
C PRO A 131 -8.52 -8.91 -10.10
N MET A 132 -8.28 -8.24 -11.24
CA MET A 132 -8.34 -6.78 -11.32
C MET A 132 -9.73 -6.25 -10.95
N VAL A 133 -10.79 -6.77 -11.56
CA VAL A 133 -12.16 -6.31 -11.28
C VAL A 133 -12.55 -6.61 -9.83
N THR A 134 -12.21 -7.79 -9.30
CA THR A 134 -12.52 -8.15 -7.91
C THR A 134 -11.81 -7.22 -6.92
N SER A 135 -10.50 -7.00 -7.08
CA SER A 135 -9.72 -6.13 -6.18
C SER A 135 -10.11 -4.66 -6.29
N PHE A 136 -10.42 -4.18 -7.49
CA PHE A 136 -10.96 -2.84 -7.69
C PHE A 136 -12.29 -2.64 -6.96
N ALA A 137 -13.21 -3.60 -7.07
CA ALA A 137 -14.54 -3.50 -6.49
C ALA A 137 -14.55 -3.71 -4.97
N THR A 138 -13.72 -4.62 -4.46
CA THR A 138 -13.67 -4.98 -3.04
C THR A 138 -12.73 -4.12 -2.22
N GLN A 139 -11.80 -3.42 -2.88
CA GLN A 139 -10.72 -2.68 -2.23
C GLN A 139 -9.93 -3.53 -1.22
N SER A 140 -9.79 -4.84 -1.51
CA SER A 140 -9.09 -5.76 -0.63
C SER A 140 -8.25 -6.79 -1.39
N SER A 141 -6.94 -6.74 -1.20
CA SER A 141 -6.02 -7.77 -1.74
C SER A 141 -6.30 -9.14 -1.13
N VAL A 142 -6.58 -9.20 0.18
CA VAL A 142 -6.89 -10.45 0.89
C VAL A 142 -8.19 -11.07 0.37
N ALA A 143 -9.24 -10.27 0.15
CA ALA A 143 -10.49 -10.77 -0.43
C ALA A 143 -10.32 -11.29 -1.87
N THR A 144 -9.27 -10.85 -2.56
CA THR A 144 -8.96 -11.23 -3.94
C THR A 144 -8.12 -12.51 -4.04
N LEU A 145 -7.55 -13.00 -2.93
CA LEU A 145 -6.68 -14.20 -2.90
C LEU A 145 -7.27 -15.42 -3.64
N PRO A 146 -8.54 -15.83 -3.44
CA PRO A 146 -9.08 -16.99 -4.13
C PRO A 146 -9.13 -16.81 -5.66
N VAL A 147 -9.42 -15.59 -6.11
CA VAL A 147 -9.50 -15.23 -7.54
C VAL A 147 -8.10 -15.20 -8.14
N ASN A 148 -7.11 -14.66 -7.42
CA ASN A 148 -5.70 -14.70 -7.79
C ASN A 148 -5.17 -16.13 -7.89
N LYS A 149 -5.50 -17.01 -6.94
CA LYS A 149 -5.09 -18.41 -6.95
C LYS A 149 -5.63 -19.14 -8.18
N ASN A 150 -6.91 -18.92 -8.52
CA ASN A 150 -7.50 -19.47 -9.75
C ASN A 150 -6.78 -18.95 -11.01
N ALA A 151 -6.49 -17.65 -11.07
CA ALA A 151 -5.73 -17.05 -12.18
C ALA A 151 -4.33 -17.67 -12.32
N CYS A 152 -3.60 -17.84 -11.21
CA CYS A 152 -2.30 -18.51 -11.17
C CYS A 152 -2.37 -19.95 -11.71
N ASN A 153 -3.38 -20.72 -11.26
CA ASN A 153 -3.59 -22.10 -11.70
C ASN A 153 -3.82 -22.18 -13.22
N ASN A 154 -4.64 -21.29 -13.78
CA ASN A 154 -4.91 -21.23 -15.23
C ASN A 154 -3.71 -20.71 -16.05
N ILE A 155 -2.86 -19.88 -15.46
CA ILE A 155 -1.61 -19.42 -16.10
C ILE A 155 -0.57 -20.55 -16.11
N GLY A 156 -0.59 -21.41 -15.11
CA GLY A 156 0.32 -22.54 -14.94
C GLY A 156 1.40 -22.32 -13.89
N VAL A 157 1.22 -21.35 -13.01
CA VAL A 157 2.03 -21.20 -11.78
C VAL A 157 1.80 -22.45 -10.91
N SER A 158 2.84 -22.97 -10.28
CA SER A 158 2.72 -24.11 -9.36
C SER A 158 2.03 -23.71 -8.07
N GLU A 159 1.23 -24.63 -7.51
CA GLU A 159 0.43 -24.34 -6.32
C GLU A 159 1.33 -23.97 -5.12
N ASP A 160 2.42 -24.72 -4.91
CA ASP A 160 3.42 -24.47 -3.87
C ASP A 160 3.97 -23.04 -3.91
N ILE A 161 4.18 -22.47 -5.10
CA ILE A 161 4.65 -21.09 -5.26
C ILE A 161 3.51 -20.11 -5.01
N SER A 162 2.33 -20.32 -5.63
CA SER A 162 1.21 -19.39 -5.48
C SER A 162 0.68 -19.31 -4.04
N ASP A 163 0.75 -20.41 -3.27
CA ASP A 163 0.29 -20.47 -1.88
C ASP A 163 1.18 -19.71 -0.92
N ILE A 164 2.44 -19.48 -1.30
CA ILE A 164 3.37 -18.67 -0.52
C ILE A 164 3.36 -17.21 -1.02
N ILE A 165 3.44 -17.01 -2.33
CA ILE A 165 3.66 -15.69 -2.91
C ILE A 165 2.40 -14.83 -2.84
N LEU A 166 1.19 -15.37 -3.04
CA LEU A 166 -0.03 -14.56 -3.01
C LEU A 166 -0.33 -14.00 -1.61
N PRO A 167 -0.29 -14.78 -0.51
CA PRO A 167 -0.48 -14.22 0.84
C PRO A 167 0.63 -13.25 1.25
N LEU A 168 1.88 -13.52 0.84
CA LEU A 168 3.01 -12.62 1.09
C LEU A 168 2.83 -11.29 0.35
N GLY A 169 2.43 -11.35 -0.92
CA GLY A 169 2.17 -10.20 -1.79
C GLY A 169 1.12 -9.25 -1.21
N CYS A 170 0.05 -9.79 -0.63
CA CYS A 170 -0.99 -9.01 0.06
C CYS A 170 -0.46 -8.08 1.16
N THR A 171 0.76 -8.31 1.66
CA THR A 171 1.38 -7.46 2.68
C THR A 171 2.65 -6.73 2.24
N MET A 172 3.41 -7.32 1.32
CA MET A 172 4.72 -6.80 0.92
C MET A 172 4.73 -6.11 -0.44
N HIS A 173 3.81 -6.48 -1.34
CA HIS A 173 3.78 -5.96 -2.70
C HIS A 173 2.66 -4.91 -2.81
N MET A 174 3.07 -3.65 -2.76
CA MET A 174 2.19 -2.50 -2.57
C MET A 174 2.47 -1.36 -3.56
N ASP A 175 2.80 -1.69 -4.81
CA ASP A 175 3.16 -0.73 -5.86
C ASP A 175 2.11 0.37 -6.09
N GLY A 176 0.85 -0.02 -6.21
CA GLY A 176 -0.28 0.90 -6.35
C GLY A 176 -0.43 1.83 -5.15
N SER A 177 -0.15 1.33 -3.93
CA SER A 177 -0.16 2.15 -2.71
C SER A 177 1.03 3.12 -2.65
N VAL A 178 2.19 2.73 -3.16
CA VAL A 178 3.35 3.63 -3.29
C VAL A 178 3.05 4.72 -4.30
N ILE A 179 2.55 4.36 -5.50
CA ILE A 179 2.16 5.33 -6.54
C ILE A 179 1.13 6.30 -5.98
N SER A 180 0.06 5.81 -5.37
CA SER A 180 -0.98 6.67 -4.80
C SER A 180 -0.44 7.58 -3.69
N SER A 181 0.52 7.11 -2.89
CA SER A 181 1.19 7.91 -1.86
C SER A 181 2.03 9.05 -2.44
N ILE A 182 2.73 8.82 -3.56
CA ILE A 182 3.44 9.90 -4.26
C ILE A 182 2.46 10.98 -4.74
N PHE A 183 1.30 10.58 -5.28
CA PHE A 183 0.27 11.53 -5.69
C PHE A 183 -0.30 12.32 -4.52
N LYS A 184 -0.58 11.65 -3.41
CA LYS A 184 -1.01 12.28 -2.16
C LYS A 184 0.00 13.32 -1.64
N ILE A 185 1.29 12.99 -1.64
CA ILE A 185 2.37 13.90 -1.25
C ILE A 185 2.42 15.10 -2.20
N ALA A 186 2.49 14.85 -3.52
CA ALA A 186 2.58 15.90 -4.53
C ALA A 186 1.37 16.86 -4.47
N PHE A 187 0.19 16.32 -4.14
CA PHE A 187 -1.01 17.13 -3.95
C PHE A 187 -0.93 18.07 -2.76
N LEU A 188 -0.44 17.59 -1.60
CA LEU A 188 -0.24 18.46 -0.44
C LEU A 188 0.82 19.53 -0.71
N PHE A 189 1.90 19.21 -1.43
CA PHE A 189 2.85 20.21 -1.90
C PHE A 189 2.16 21.28 -2.75
N GLY A 190 1.29 20.87 -3.67
CA GLY A 190 0.47 21.77 -4.49
C GLY A 190 -0.45 22.68 -3.67
N ILE A 191 -1.16 22.12 -2.69
CA ILE A 191 -2.06 22.88 -1.79
C ILE A 191 -1.29 23.95 -1.01
N TYR A 192 -0.13 23.60 -0.47
CA TYR A 192 0.67 24.52 0.35
C TYR A 192 1.60 25.42 -0.47
N GLY A 193 1.53 25.37 -1.81
CA GLY A 193 2.39 26.15 -2.69
C GLY A 193 3.88 25.81 -2.56
N ILE A 194 4.20 24.62 -2.06
CA ILE A 194 5.58 24.16 -1.86
C ILE A 194 6.07 23.57 -3.20
N PRO A 195 7.22 24.02 -3.73
CA PRO A 195 7.78 23.46 -4.95
C PRO A 195 8.08 21.96 -4.81
N TYR A 196 7.48 21.14 -5.68
CA TYR A 196 7.78 19.70 -5.75
C TYR A 196 8.95 19.44 -6.71
N THR A 197 10.12 19.98 -6.35
CA THR A 197 11.32 19.95 -7.19
C THR A 197 12.56 19.70 -6.35
N GLY A 198 13.48 18.88 -6.86
CA GLY A 198 14.75 18.59 -6.18
C GLY A 198 14.91 17.09 -5.89
N ILE A 199 16.16 16.62 -5.97
CA ILE A 199 16.48 15.20 -5.77
C ILE A 199 16.19 14.75 -4.33
N ASP A 200 16.35 15.66 -3.37
CA ASP A 200 16.04 15.48 -1.96
C ASP A 200 14.54 15.30 -1.72
N VAL A 201 13.71 16.14 -2.35
CA VAL A 201 12.25 16.03 -2.28
C VAL A 201 11.80 14.71 -2.91
N TYR A 202 12.31 14.36 -4.10
CA TYR A 202 11.95 13.10 -4.76
C TYR A 202 12.38 11.87 -3.96
N ALA A 203 13.60 11.87 -3.41
CA ALA A 203 14.09 10.78 -2.57
C ALA A 203 13.27 10.65 -1.28
N LYS A 204 12.98 11.77 -0.61
CA LYS A 204 12.14 11.79 0.60
C LYS A 204 10.73 11.27 0.30
N SER A 205 10.10 11.74 -0.77
CA SER A 205 8.77 11.27 -1.18
C SER A 205 8.74 9.78 -1.49
N MET A 206 9.76 9.27 -2.21
CA MET A 206 9.87 7.84 -2.48
C MET A 206 9.99 7.03 -1.19
N MET A 207 10.88 7.44 -0.30
CA MET A 207 11.09 6.76 1.00
C MET A 207 9.81 6.77 1.84
N VAL A 208 9.16 7.92 1.98
CA VAL A 208 7.92 8.07 2.75
C VAL A 208 6.78 7.27 2.12
N ALA A 209 6.65 7.27 0.78
CA ALA A 209 5.61 6.51 0.08
C ALA A 209 5.78 4.99 0.30
N ILE A 210 7.02 4.49 0.22
CA ILE A 210 7.34 3.08 0.50
C ILE A 210 7.01 2.74 1.95
N LEU A 211 7.45 3.56 2.91
CA LEU A 211 7.16 3.33 4.33
C LEU A 211 5.65 3.36 4.62
N SER A 212 4.93 4.33 4.07
CA SER A 212 3.47 4.42 4.18
C SER A 212 2.77 3.18 3.65
N ALA A 213 3.24 2.64 2.52
CA ALA A 213 2.67 1.45 1.89
C ALA A 213 2.89 0.18 2.73
N PHE A 214 4.03 0.04 3.41
CA PHE A 214 4.26 -1.06 4.35
C PHE A 214 3.47 -0.93 5.64
N VAL A 215 3.27 0.29 6.14
CA VAL A 215 2.47 0.49 7.36
C VAL A 215 1.00 0.19 7.12
N LEU A 216 0.51 0.47 5.91
CA LEU A 216 -0.83 0.12 5.43
C LEU A 216 -1.16 -1.37 5.63
N SER A 217 -0.19 -2.25 5.39
CA SER A 217 -0.41 -3.71 5.39
C SER A 217 -0.34 -4.36 6.76
N GLY A 218 0.34 -3.73 7.72
CA GLY A 218 0.60 -4.30 9.05
C GLY A 218 -0.31 -3.80 10.17
N ALA A 219 -0.88 -2.60 10.04
CA ALA A 219 -1.70 -1.99 11.08
C ALA A 219 -3.20 -2.20 10.79
N PRO A 220 -4.03 -2.60 11.78
CA PRO A 220 -5.46 -2.61 11.57
C PRO A 220 -5.95 -1.16 11.42
N GLY A 221 -6.91 -0.91 10.52
CA GLY A 221 -7.23 0.47 10.06
C GLY A 221 -6.15 1.11 9.18
N GLY A 222 -5.23 0.30 8.63
CA GLY A 222 -3.93 0.69 8.07
C GLY A 222 -3.90 1.82 7.05
N GLY A 223 -4.98 2.02 6.27
CA GLY A 223 -5.23 3.20 5.41
C GLY A 223 -4.72 4.48 6.04
N LEU A 224 -5.48 4.90 7.04
CA LEU A 224 -5.36 6.17 7.71
C LEU A 224 -4.02 6.36 8.43
N VAL A 225 -3.38 5.26 8.85
CA VAL A 225 -2.05 5.31 9.49
C VAL A 225 -0.98 5.74 8.49
N GLY A 226 -1.05 5.25 7.24
CA GLY A 226 -0.16 5.68 6.16
C GLY A 226 -0.32 7.17 5.85
N GLU A 227 -1.55 7.67 5.80
CA GLU A 227 -1.80 9.11 5.62
C GLU A 227 -1.23 9.97 6.76
N MET A 228 -1.38 9.53 8.01
CA MET A 228 -0.79 10.24 9.17
C MET A 228 0.73 10.30 9.07
N LEU A 229 1.37 9.24 8.58
CA LEU A 229 2.81 9.21 8.37
C LEU A 229 3.27 10.23 7.34
N ILE A 230 2.54 10.35 6.23
CA ILE A 230 2.86 11.36 5.22
C ILE A 230 2.77 12.76 5.83
N VAL A 231 1.69 13.07 6.55
CA VAL A 231 1.50 14.37 7.20
C VAL A 231 2.64 14.68 8.17
N SER A 232 3.02 13.72 9.02
CA SER A 232 4.09 13.93 10.02
C SER A 232 5.48 14.04 9.40
N LEU A 233 5.86 13.13 8.50
CA LEU A 233 7.22 13.08 7.95
C LEU A 233 7.53 14.27 7.03
N PHE A 234 6.51 14.88 6.45
CA PHE A 234 6.63 16.16 5.73
C PHE A 234 6.35 17.38 6.60
N ASN A 235 6.01 17.18 7.88
CA ASN A 235 5.68 18.24 8.83
C ASN A 235 4.55 19.16 8.32
N PHE A 236 3.56 18.55 7.65
CA PHE A 236 2.34 19.24 7.26
C PHE A 236 1.45 19.52 8.48
N PRO A 237 0.60 20.56 8.42
CA PRO A 237 -0.38 20.82 9.47
C PRO A 237 -1.29 19.61 9.71
N PRO A 238 -1.71 19.33 10.96
CA PRO A 238 -2.64 18.22 11.25
C PRO A 238 -3.95 18.28 10.45
N GLU A 239 -4.37 19.48 10.05
CA GLU A 239 -5.51 19.73 9.19
C GLU A 239 -5.30 19.12 7.79
N SER A 240 -4.09 18.84 7.34
CA SER A 240 -3.89 18.10 6.08
C SER A 240 -4.47 16.69 6.10
N PHE A 241 -4.63 16.08 7.28
CA PHE A 241 -4.98 14.67 7.41
C PHE A 241 -6.29 14.29 6.70
N PRO A 242 -7.42 15.00 6.86
CA PRO A 242 -8.64 14.57 6.19
C PRO A 242 -8.63 14.89 4.69
N ILE A 243 -7.86 15.89 4.24
CA ILE A 243 -7.61 16.14 2.81
C ILE A 243 -6.95 14.91 2.17
N ILE A 244 -5.82 14.48 2.74
CA ILE A 244 -5.06 13.34 2.20
C ILE A 244 -5.83 12.01 2.36
N ALA A 245 -6.62 11.85 3.44
CA ALA A 245 -7.49 10.68 3.63
C ALA A 245 -8.58 10.59 2.54
N THR A 246 -9.16 11.72 2.13
CA THR A 246 -10.12 11.78 1.02
C THR A 246 -9.51 11.28 -0.27
N ILE A 247 -8.30 11.76 -0.58
CA ILE A 247 -7.57 11.29 -1.75
C ILE A 247 -7.33 9.80 -1.63
N GLY A 248 -6.92 9.34 -0.45
CA GLY A 248 -6.77 7.92 -0.11
C GLY A 248 -7.97 7.10 -0.56
N PHE A 249 -9.19 7.48 -0.16
CA PHE A 249 -10.40 6.77 -0.57
C PHE A 249 -10.66 6.79 -2.08
N LEU A 250 -10.33 7.88 -2.78
CA LEU A 250 -10.56 8.03 -4.22
C LEU A 250 -9.58 7.23 -5.08
N VAL A 251 -8.35 7.06 -4.62
CA VAL A 251 -7.25 6.40 -5.35
C VAL A 251 -7.11 4.92 -5.01
N ASP A 252 -7.65 4.51 -3.85
CA ASP A 252 -7.50 3.17 -3.29
C ASP A 252 -8.04 2.04 -4.18
N PRO A 253 -9.20 2.15 -4.86
CA PRO A 253 -9.67 1.08 -5.76
C PRO A 253 -8.63 0.70 -6.83
N ALA A 254 -8.03 1.69 -7.49
CA ALA A 254 -7.01 1.44 -8.52
C ALA A 254 -5.66 0.99 -7.92
N ALA A 255 -5.30 1.51 -6.74
CA ALA A 255 -4.09 1.09 -6.02
C ALA A 255 -4.18 -0.39 -5.62
N THR A 256 -5.27 -0.76 -4.97
CA THR A 256 -5.53 -2.14 -4.55
C THR A 256 -5.67 -3.07 -5.75
N MET A 257 -6.27 -2.61 -6.85
CA MET A 257 -6.28 -3.34 -8.11
C MET A 257 -4.86 -3.66 -8.59
N ALA A 258 -3.97 -2.66 -8.66
CA ALA A 258 -2.60 -2.86 -9.11
C ALA A 258 -1.80 -3.78 -8.17
N ASN A 259 -1.96 -3.63 -6.86
CA ASN A 259 -1.30 -4.49 -5.87
C ASN A 259 -1.73 -5.96 -6.03
N ALA A 260 -3.02 -6.22 -5.85
CA ALA A 260 -3.56 -7.57 -5.78
C ALA A 260 -3.39 -8.32 -7.10
N SER A 261 -3.71 -7.69 -8.23
CA SER A 261 -3.52 -8.35 -9.53
C SER A 261 -2.03 -8.52 -9.86
N GLY A 262 -1.17 -7.60 -9.44
CA GLY A 262 0.27 -7.74 -9.62
C GLY A 262 0.88 -8.90 -8.82
N ASP A 263 0.26 -9.37 -7.73
CA ASP A 263 0.68 -10.58 -7.00
C ASP A 263 0.65 -11.84 -7.89
N THR A 264 -0.29 -11.90 -8.84
CA THR A 264 -0.33 -12.97 -9.86
C THR A 264 0.92 -12.91 -10.74
N ILE A 265 1.35 -11.70 -11.12
CA ILE A 265 2.53 -11.48 -11.97
C ILE A 265 3.82 -11.78 -11.19
N ALA A 266 3.88 -11.36 -9.93
CA ALA A 266 4.98 -11.69 -9.03
C ALA A 266 5.13 -13.22 -8.90
N SER A 267 4.02 -13.95 -8.77
CA SER A 267 4.02 -15.41 -8.73
C SER A 267 4.61 -16.03 -10.01
N MET A 268 4.30 -15.48 -11.19
CA MET A 268 4.91 -15.90 -12.45
C MET A 268 6.44 -15.66 -12.47
N MET A 269 6.88 -14.51 -11.97
CA MET A 269 8.30 -14.14 -11.91
C MET A 269 9.08 -15.07 -10.97
N VAL A 270 8.53 -15.36 -9.79
CA VAL A 270 9.12 -16.31 -8.84
C VAL A 270 9.16 -17.72 -9.43
N THR A 271 8.07 -18.15 -10.09
CA THR A 271 8.03 -19.46 -10.77
C THR A 271 9.15 -19.61 -11.79
N ARG A 272 9.41 -18.56 -12.59
CA ARG A 272 10.55 -18.57 -13.52
C ARG A 272 11.88 -18.75 -12.81
N ILE A 273 12.09 -18.06 -11.70
CA ILE A 273 13.35 -18.09 -10.96
C ILE A 273 13.58 -19.49 -10.36
N VAL A 274 12.53 -20.09 -9.80
CA VAL A 274 12.60 -21.39 -9.12
C VAL A 274 12.64 -22.57 -10.11
N GLU A 275 11.75 -22.58 -11.11
CA GLU A 275 11.56 -23.75 -11.99
C GLU A 275 12.26 -23.63 -13.36
N GLY A 276 12.91 -22.50 -13.60
CA GLY A 276 13.68 -22.19 -14.81
C GLY A 276 12.84 -21.64 -15.96
N LYS A 277 13.52 -21.23 -17.05
CA LYS A 277 12.91 -20.47 -18.17
C LYS A 277 11.76 -21.18 -18.89
N ASN A 278 11.69 -22.50 -18.81
CA ASN A 278 10.73 -23.35 -19.52
C ASN A 278 9.53 -23.77 -18.66
N TRP A 279 9.37 -23.25 -17.44
CA TRP A 279 8.28 -23.60 -16.50
C TRP A 279 6.91 -23.61 -17.18
N ILE A 280 6.63 -22.60 -17.99
CA ILE A 280 5.31 -22.39 -18.60
C ILE A 280 4.92 -23.48 -19.63
N ARG A 281 5.90 -24.19 -20.18
CA ARG A 281 5.70 -25.29 -21.15
C ARG A 281 5.60 -26.67 -20.48
N LYS A 282 6.06 -26.82 -19.23
CA LYS A 282 6.03 -28.10 -18.52
C LYS A 282 4.59 -28.56 -18.23
N LYS A 283 3.67 -27.62 -17.99
CA LYS A 283 2.26 -27.92 -17.70
C LYS A 283 1.47 -28.44 -18.90
N ASP A 284 1.86 -28.06 -20.12
CA ASP A 284 1.21 -28.54 -21.36
C ASP A 284 1.51 -30.03 -21.60
N VAL A 285 2.70 -30.50 -21.20
CA VAL A 285 3.13 -31.91 -21.32
C VAL A 285 2.52 -32.81 -20.25
N ALA A 286 2.08 -32.25 -19.13
CA ALA A 286 1.42 -32.99 -18.04
C ALA A 286 -0.11 -33.14 -18.24
N SER A 287 -0.67 -32.45 -19.23
CA SER A 287 -2.10 -32.48 -19.58
C SER A 287 -2.43 -33.28 -20.84
N GLU A 288 -1.41 -33.86 -21.49
CA GLU A 288 -1.53 -34.92 -22.52
C GLU A 288 -1.33 -36.30 -21.87
#